data_AF-A0A354I0S5-F1
#
_entry.id   AF-A0A354I0S5-F1
#
_cell.length_a   1.000
_cell.length_b   1.000
_cell.length_c   1.000
_cell.angle_alpha   90.00
_cell.angle_beta   90.00
_cell.angle_gamma   90.00
#
_symmetry.space_group_name_H-M   'P 1'
#
loop_
_entity.id
_entity.type
_entity.pdbx_description
1 polymer ?
#
loop_
_entity_poly.entity_id
_entity_poly.type
_entity_poly.pdbx_seq_one_letter_code
_entity_poly.pdbx_strand_id
1 'polypeptide(L)'
;MAAWWKRIFHWRRNKGYGVHSPFAFNFITGVVHNTGYHYYGYAALDDISGRERKRARLLFRIACHFNPREVLETGSDKECGEWVKAALLLHDSRSRIVTTSDAVEINGGRVTSRPALREAVSLYTARIEAGGHTPFVIINSVEAGDGATALLSFLSGYLPTGAVVIVRNRRDNESILQEAIRLMSRGMVFADRDSAIIVTRPDLPKQFFKVDL
;
A
#
# COMPACT_ATOMS: atom_id res chain seq x y z
N MET A 1 -14.03 -24.19 25.01
CA MET A 1 -13.39 -23.21 25.93
C MET A 1 -12.25 -22.37 25.30
N ALA A 2 -12.06 -22.33 23.97
CA ALA A 2 -10.86 -21.72 23.34
C ALA A 2 -11.07 -20.44 22.50
N ALA A 3 -12.28 -19.85 22.46
CA ALA A 3 -12.62 -18.75 21.54
C ALA A 3 -12.50 -17.33 22.13
N TRP A 4 -12.61 -17.17 23.46
CA TRP A 4 -12.69 -15.84 24.09
C TRP A 4 -11.32 -15.14 24.23
N TRP A 5 -10.26 -15.90 24.50
CA TRP A 5 -8.90 -15.36 24.67
C TRP A 5 -8.34 -14.79 23.37
N LYS A 6 -8.60 -15.45 22.23
CA LYS A 6 -8.24 -14.96 20.90
C LYS A 6 -8.95 -13.65 20.56
N ARG A 7 -10.22 -13.47 20.98
CA ARG A 7 -10.97 -12.22 20.82
C ARG A 7 -10.39 -11.07 21.64
N ILE A 8 -10.00 -11.29 22.90
CA ILE A 8 -9.36 -10.27 23.74
C ILE A 8 -7.99 -9.86 23.18
N PHE A 9 -7.20 -10.83 22.71
CA PHE A 9 -5.91 -10.59 22.08
C PHE A 9 -6.02 -9.92 20.70
N HIS A 10 -7.11 -10.15 19.95
CA HIS A 10 -7.45 -9.40 18.73
C HIS A 10 -7.90 -7.97 19.06
N TRP A 11 -8.79 -7.81 20.05
CA TRP A 11 -9.35 -6.52 20.48
C TRP A 11 -8.28 -5.58 21.06
N ARG A 12 -7.34 -6.10 21.86
CA ARG A 12 -6.21 -5.31 22.40
C ARG A 12 -5.29 -4.78 21.28
N ARG A 13 -5.00 -5.62 20.29
CA ARG A 13 -4.09 -5.27 19.17
C ARG A 13 -4.71 -4.28 18.19
N ASN A 14 -5.99 -4.43 17.87
CA ASN A 14 -6.71 -3.50 16.99
C ASN A 14 -6.92 -2.10 17.60
N LYS A 15 -6.76 -1.96 18.93
CA LYS A 15 -6.77 -0.67 19.64
C LYS A 15 -5.37 -0.11 19.90
N GLY A 16 -4.31 -0.77 19.45
CA GLY A 16 -2.91 -0.35 19.67
C GLY A 16 -2.32 -0.70 21.03
N TYR A 17 -2.99 -1.49 21.88
CA TYR A 17 -2.43 -1.87 23.18
C TYR A 17 -1.22 -2.82 23.00
N GLY A 18 -0.11 -2.50 23.67
CA GLY A 18 1.17 -3.22 23.55
C GLY A 18 2.05 -2.72 22.40
N VAL A 19 1.62 -1.68 21.68
CA VAL A 19 2.42 -1.00 20.66
C VAL A 19 3.21 0.12 21.34
N HIS A 20 4.53 -0.04 21.43
CA HIS A 20 5.42 0.94 22.05
C HIS A 20 5.99 1.97 21.07
N SER A 21 5.81 1.76 19.76
CA SER A 21 6.17 2.73 18.73
C SER A 21 5.04 3.77 18.60
N PRO A 22 5.30 5.06 18.86
CA PRO A 22 4.29 6.11 18.65
C PRO A 22 3.79 6.15 17.21
N PHE A 23 4.66 5.91 16.24
CA PHE A 23 4.29 5.80 14.83
C PHE A 23 3.30 4.66 14.61
N ALA A 24 3.61 3.44 15.06
CA ALA A 24 2.74 2.29 14.84
C ALA A 24 1.39 2.46 15.55
N PHE A 25 1.38 3.01 16.76
CA PHE A 25 0.14 3.29 17.48
C PHE A 25 -0.75 4.25 16.69
N ASN A 26 -0.20 5.40 16.27
CA ASN A 26 -0.93 6.41 15.51
C ASN A 26 -1.38 5.90 14.14
N PHE A 27 -0.55 5.10 13.47
CA PHE A 27 -0.91 4.50 12.19
C PHE A 27 -2.07 3.51 12.36
N ILE A 28 -2.02 2.63 13.36
CA ILE A 28 -3.08 1.64 13.61
C ILE A 28 -4.40 2.31 14.01
N THR A 29 -4.37 3.28 14.93
CA THR A 29 -5.59 3.89 15.47
C THR A 29 -6.13 5.03 14.61
N GLY A 30 -5.24 5.83 14.01
CA GLY A 30 -5.58 7.03 13.24
C GLY A 30 -5.67 6.82 11.72
N VAL A 31 -5.08 5.76 11.17
CA VAL A 31 -5.16 5.43 9.73
C VAL A 31 -5.91 4.13 9.51
N VAL A 32 -5.49 3.02 10.12
CA VAL A 32 -6.09 1.71 9.83
C VAL A 32 -7.51 1.62 10.38
N HIS A 33 -7.71 1.84 11.68
CA HIS A 33 -8.98 1.69 12.38
C HIS A 33 -9.76 3.00 12.57
N ASN A 34 -9.42 4.05 11.83
CA ASN A 34 -10.07 5.33 12.01
C ASN A 34 -11.54 5.28 11.56
N THR A 35 -12.43 5.10 12.54
CA THR A 35 -13.89 5.05 12.36
C THR A 35 -14.59 6.34 12.80
N GLY A 36 -13.86 7.29 13.40
CA GLY A 36 -14.44 8.48 14.03
C GLY A 36 -14.51 9.72 13.14
N TYR A 37 -13.81 9.73 12.00
CA TYR A 37 -13.72 10.91 11.13
C TYR A 37 -14.20 10.59 9.70
N HIS A 38 -15.07 11.45 9.16
CA HIS A 38 -15.45 11.44 7.76
C HIS A 38 -14.41 12.19 6.94
N TYR A 39 -13.73 11.50 6.03
CA TYR A 39 -12.83 12.15 5.09
C TYR A 39 -13.61 12.74 3.91
N TYR A 40 -13.12 13.85 3.36
CA TYR A 40 -13.73 14.53 2.21
C TYR A 40 -13.92 13.62 0.98
N GLY A 41 -13.05 12.62 0.80
CA GLY A 41 -13.11 11.70 -0.32
C GLY A 41 -14.14 10.57 -0.16
N TYR A 42 -14.79 10.40 1.00
CA TYR A 42 -15.65 9.23 1.21
C TYR A 42 -16.89 9.23 0.33
N ALA A 43 -17.48 10.40 0.06
CA ALA A 43 -18.66 10.48 -0.81
C ALA A 43 -18.39 9.89 -2.21
N ALA A 44 -17.24 10.20 -2.82
CA ALA A 44 -16.86 9.67 -4.13
C ALA A 44 -16.45 8.18 -4.10
N LEU A 45 -16.18 7.62 -2.92
CA LEU A 45 -15.85 6.21 -2.74
C LEU A 45 -17.08 5.38 -2.31
N ASP A 46 -18.22 6.01 -2.05
CA ASP A 46 -19.43 5.34 -1.57
C ASP A 46 -20.21 4.65 -2.69
N ASP A 47 -19.95 5.03 -3.93
CA ASP A 47 -20.42 4.34 -5.12
C ASP A 47 -19.78 2.95 -5.28
N ILE A 48 -18.63 2.71 -4.64
CA ILE A 48 -18.00 1.39 -4.58
C ILE A 48 -18.80 0.52 -3.62
N SER A 49 -19.19 -0.67 -4.07
CA SER A 49 -20.03 -1.57 -3.27
C SER A 49 -19.22 -2.56 -2.43
N GLY A 50 -19.88 -3.21 -1.46
CA GLY A 50 -19.34 -4.39 -0.78
C GLY A 50 -18.05 -4.17 0.02
N ARG A 51 -17.12 -5.14 -0.09
CA ARG A 51 -15.83 -5.17 0.64
C ARG A 51 -14.84 -4.17 0.07
N GLU A 52 -14.91 -3.88 -1.22
CA GLU A 52 -14.03 -2.96 -1.92
C GLU A 52 -14.15 -1.55 -1.37
N ARG A 53 -15.36 -1.10 -0.99
CA ARG A 53 -15.54 0.21 -0.33
C ARG A 53 -14.66 0.37 0.91
N LYS A 54 -14.59 -0.66 1.76
CA LYS A 54 -13.78 -0.61 2.98
C LYS A 54 -12.29 -0.52 2.64
N ARG A 55 -11.85 -1.30 1.65
CA ARG A 55 -10.46 -1.32 1.16
C ARG A 55 -10.08 0.00 0.49
N ALA A 56 -10.96 0.56 -0.35
CA ALA A 56 -10.78 1.85 -1.01
C ALA A 56 -10.69 2.99 0.01
N ARG A 57 -11.58 3.02 1.01
CA ARG A 57 -11.50 4.00 2.11
C ARG A 57 -10.22 3.83 2.92
N LEU A 58 -9.77 2.61 3.20
CA LEU A 58 -8.47 2.40 3.87
C LEU A 58 -7.32 2.91 3.01
N LEU A 59 -7.26 2.54 1.74
CA LEU A 59 -6.21 2.97 0.82
C LEU A 59 -6.18 4.49 0.68
N PHE A 60 -7.35 5.12 0.60
CA PHE A 60 -7.48 6.57 0.59
C PHE A 60 -6.94 7.21 1.88
N ARG A 61 -7.22 6.63 3.06
CA ARG A 61 -6.63 7.11 4.33
C ARG A 61 -5.11 6.96 4.35
N ILE A 62 -4.59 5.84 3.84
CA ILE A 62 -3.15 5.60 3.72
C ILE A 62 -2.53 6.64 2.78
N ALA A 63 -3.16 6.92 1.64
CA ALA A 63 -2.73 7.95 0.70
C ALA A 63 -2.77 9.35 1.35
N CYS A 64 -3.80 9.71 2.11
CA CYS A 64 -3.84 10.97 2.87
C CYS A 64 -2.72 11.04 3.91
N HIS A 65 -2.37 9.93 4.55
CA HIS A 65 -1.34 9.90 5.59
C HIS A 65 0.08 10.08 5.02
N PHE A 66 0.39 9.42 3.90
CA PHE A 66 1.72 9.47 3.29
C PHE A 66 1.86 10.53 2.19
N ASN A 67 0.74 11.04 1.67
CA ASN A 67 0.64 12.04 0.61
C ASN A 67 1.55 11.76 -0.61
N PRO A 68 1.47 10.56 -1.23
CA PRO A 68 2.39 10.20 -2.31
C PRO A 68 2.13 11.02 -3.58
N ARG A 69 3.21 11.53 -4.19
CA ARG A 69 3.14 12.23 -5.48
C ARG A 69 3.18 11.31 -6.67
N GLU A 70 3.96 10.25 -6.56
CA GLU A 70 4.08 9.21 -7.58
C GLU A 70 3.73 7.88 -6.94
N VAL A 71 2.85 7.13 -7.59
CA VAL A 71 2.50 5.77 -7.18
C VAL A 71 2.81 4.79 -8.30
N LEU A 72 3.47 3.68 -7.97
CA LEU A 72 3.58 2.53 -8.84
C LEU A 72 2.50 1.51 -8.47
N GLU A 73 1.71 1.09 -9.44
CA GLU A 73 0.71 0.03 -9.28
C GLU A 73 1.06 -1.16 -10.19
N THR A 74 1.20 -2.35 -9.63
CA THR A 74 1.51 -3.57 -10.39
C THR A 74 0.31 -4.51 -10.45
N GLY A 75 0.05 -5.02 -11.64
CA GLY A 75 -1.03 -5.95 -11.95
C GLY A 75 -2.41 -5.29 -11.90
N SER A 76 -3.36 -5.87 -12.64
CA SER A 76 -4.77 -5.62 -12.42
C SER A 76 -5.28 -6.53 -11.31
N ASP A 77 -6.04 -5.96 -10.37
CA ASP A 77 -6.85 -6.79 -9.48
C ASP A 77 -7.91 -7.51 -10.32
N LYS A 78 -8.03 -8.83 -10.19
CA LYS A 78 -8.98 -9.65 -10.95
C LYS A 78 -10.44 -9.25 -10.70
N GLU A 79 -10.70 -8.56 -9.59
CA GLU A 79 -12.04 -8.19 -9.14
C GLU A 79 -12.49 -6.79 -9.61
N CYS A 80 -11.60 -5.79 -9.67
CA CYS A 80 -11.78 -4.47 -10.32
C CYS A 80 -10.65 -3.52 -9.87
N GLY A 81 -9.61 -3.33 -10.66
CA GLY A 81 -8.48 -2.42 -10.33
C GLY A 81 -8.81 -0.92 -10.35
N GLU A 82 -10.05 -0.53 -10.67
CA GLU A 82 -10.44 0.88 -10.81
C GLU A 82 -10.54 1.61 -9.48
N TRP A 83 -11.03 0.94 -8.42
CA TRP A 83 -11.18 1.59 -7.12
C TRP A 83 -9.83 1.94 -6.48
N VAL A 84 -8.76 1.20 -6.80
CA VAL A 84 -7.39 1.50 -6.33
C VAL A 84 -6.97 2.86 -6.86
N LYS A 85 -7.14 3.08 -8.17
CA LYS A 85 -6.85 4.36 -8.83
C LYS A 85 -7.77 5.46 -8.30
N ALA A 86 -9.05 5.19 -8.11
CA ALA A 86 -9.98 6.17 -7.54
C ALA A 86 -9.53 6.62 -6.14
N ALA A 87 -9.24 5.69 -5.23
CA ALA A 87 -8.77 5.99 -3.88
C ALA A 87 -7.45 6.77 -3.88
N LEU A 88 -6.52 6.44 -4.77
CA LEU A 88 -5.24 7.13 -4.89
C LEU A 88 -5.34 8.50 -5.54
N LEU A 89 -6.15 8.69 -6.57
CA LEU A 89 -6.22 9.96 -7.29
C LEU A 89 -7.08 11.01 -6.58
N LEU A 90 -7.94 10.57 -5.65
CA LEU A 90 -8.81 11.43 -4.88
C LEU A 90 -8.09 12.17 -3.74
N HIS A 91 -6.95 11.66 -3.25
CA HIS A 91 -6.29 12.26 -2.07
C HIS A 91 -5.57 13.60 -2.37
N ASP A 92 -5.06 13.78 -3.58
CA ASP A 92 -4.37 15.00 -4.02
C ASP A 92 -4.45 15.05 -5.54
N SER A 93 -4.77 16.21 -6.11
CA SER A 93 -4.96 16.40 -7.55
C SER A 93 -3.67 16.29 -8.36
N ARG A 94 -2.52 16.34 -7.70
CA ARG A 94 -1.19 16.30 -8.32
C ARG A 94 -0.58 14.90 -8.31
N SER A 95 -1.22 13.94 -7.62
CA SER A 95 -0.69 12.59 -7.57
C SER A 95 -0.86 11.90 -8.91
N ARG A 96 0.19 11.21 -9.33
CA ARG A 96 0.26 10.47 -10.59
C ARG A 96 0.48 9.00 -10.32
N ILE A 97 -0.02 8.16 -11.21
CA ILE A 97 0.08 6.70 -11.12
C ILE A 97 0.77 6.19 -12.37
N VAL A 98 1.79 5.36 -12.20
CA VAL A 98 2.33 4.48 -13.23
C VAL A 98 1.78 3.09 -12.96
N THR A 99 1.10 2.49 -13.93
CA THR A 99 0.42 1.20 -13.74
C THR A 99 0.75 0.21 -14.83
N THR A 100 0.77 -1.08 -14.49
CA THR A 100 0.90 -2.16 -15.48
C THR A 100 -0.45 -2.73 -15.92
N SER A 101 -1.55 -2.35 -15.27
CA SER A 101 -2.88 -2.70 -15.77
C SER A 101 -3.20 -1.89 -17.01
N ASP A 102 -3.93 -2.47 -17.96
CA ASP A 102 -4.52 -1.73 -19.08
C ASP A 102 -5.46 -0.64 -18.53
N ALA A 103 -4.92 0.56 -18.31
CA ALA A 103 -5.71 1.71 -17.96
C ALA A 103 -6.18 2.34 -19.26
N VAL A 104 -7.50 2.33 -19.47
CA VAL A 104 -8.16 3.39 -20.23
C VAL A 104 -7.68 4.71 -19.64
N GLU A 105 -7.44 5.76 -20.45
CA GLU A 105 -7.03 7.08 -19.94
C GLU A 105 -8.01 7.56 -18.86
N ILE A 106 -7.66 7.32 -17.60
CA ILE A 106 -8.46 7.73 -16.44
C ILE A 106 -7.85 9.04 -15.93
N ASN A 107 -8.71 10.03 -15.72
CA ASN A 107 -8.41 11.29 -15.03
C ASN A 107 -7.32 12.18 -15.66
N GLY A 108 -7.46 12.52 -16.95
CA GLY A 108 -6.75 13.65 -17.55
C GLY A 108 -5.22 13.53 -17.56
N GLY A 109 -4.70 12.34 -17.88
CA GLY A 109 -3.26 12.09 -18.02
C GLY A 109 -2.50 11.80 -16.72
N ARG A 110 -3.19 11.70 -15.58
CA ARG A 110 -2.58 11.38 -14.28
C ARG A 110 -2.22 9.91 -14.13
N VAL A 111 -2.81 9.03 -14.93
CA VAL A 111 -2.49 7.60 -14.99
C VAL A 111 -1.70 7.34 -16.27
N THR A 112 -0.54 6.70 -16.15
CA THR A 112 0.27 6.28 -17.29
C THR A 112 0.40 4.76 -17.28
N SER A 113 -0.18 4.11 -18.28
CA SER A 113 -0.08 2.65 -18.44
C SER A 113 1.22 2.26 -19.13
N ARG A 114 1.89 1.24 -18.59
CA ARG A 114 3.03 0.53 -19.19
C ARG A 114 2.82 -0.96 -18.97
N PRO A 115 2.37 -1.72 -19.99
CA PRO A 115 2.04 -3.14 -19.83
C PRO A 115 3.22 -3.97 -19.29
N ALA A 116 4.44 -3.65 -19.72
CA ALA A 116 5.65 -4.27 -19.20
C ALA A 116 6.04 -3.67 -17.84
N LEU A 117 6.03 -4.50 -16.78
CA LEU A 117 6.40 -4.07 -15.42
C LEU A 117 7.80 -3.44 -15.34
N ARG A 118 8.78 -3.93 -16.12
CA ARG A 118 10.11 -3.32 -16.20
C ARG A 118 10.04 -1.86 -16.66
N GLU A 119 9.25 -1.57 -17.69
CA GLU A 119 9.09 -0.21 -18.21
C GLU A 119 8.34 0.68 -17.23
N ALA A 120 7.31 0.13 -16.56
CA ALA A 120 6.59 0.81 -15.50
C ALA A 120 7.52 1.22 -14.34
N VAL A 121 8.34 0.28 -13.86
CA VAL A 121 9.35 0.53 -12.81
C VAL A 121 10.37 1.58 -13.26
N SER A 122 10.87 1.50 -14.49
CA SER A 122 11.83 2.46 -15.03
C SER A 122 11.26 3.89 -15.10
N LEU A 123 10.07 4.05 -15.68
CA LEU A 123 9.38 5.34 -15.74
C LEU A 123 9.07 5.88 -14.35
N TYR A 124 8.59 5.03 -13.45
CA TYR A 124 8.29 5.39 -12.07
C TYR A 124 9.54 5.91 -11.34
N THR A 125 10.66 5.18 -11.47
CA THR A 125 11.96 5.54 -10.87
C THR A 125 12.41 6.92 -11.32
N ALA A 126 12.36 7.19 -12.63
CA ALA A 126 12.72 8.51 -13.17
C ALA A 126 11.85 9.64 -12.59
N ARG A 127 10.54 9.40 -12.35
CA ARG A 127 9.63 10.41 -11.79
C ARG A 127 9.90 10.69 -10.32
N ILE A 128 10.15 9.66 -9.51
CA ILE A 128 10.45 9.87 -8.08
C ILE A 128 11.80 10.55 -7.88
N GLU A 129 12.81 10.23 -8.71
CA GLU A 129 14.14 10.84 -8.63
C GLU A 129 14.10 12.31 -9.04
N ALA A 130 13.42 12.64 -10.14
CA ALA A 130 13.25 14.02 -10.58
C ALA A 130 12.50 14.89 -9.55
N GLY A 131 11.56 14.30 -8.81
CA GLY A 131 10.76 14.99 -7.79
C GLY A 131 11.31 14.92 -6.36
N GLY A 132 12.35 14.11 -6.11
CA GLY A 132 12.82 13.81 -4.75
C GLY A 132 11.73 13.17 -3.88
N HIS A 133 10.91 12.29 -4.44
CA HIS A 133 9.76 11.70 -3.76
C HIS A 133 10.08 10.34 -3.15
N THR A 134 9.49 10.05 -1.99
CA THR A 134 9.58 8.72 -1.38
C THR A 134 8.74 7.72 -2.17
N PRO A 135 9.27 6.52 -2.46
CA PRO A 135 8.50 5.48 -3.13
C PRO A 135 7.22 5.09 -2.41
N PHE A 136 6.16 4.94 -3.19
CA PHE A 136 4.85 4.45 -2.78
C PHE A 136 4.39 3.43 -3.83
N VAL A 137 4.37 2.16 -3.46
CA VAL A 137 4.14 1.05 -4.38
C VAL A 137 2.93 0.24 -3.93
N ILE A 138 2.05 -0.12 -4.87
CA ILE A 138 0.94 -1.04 -4.67
C ILE A 138 1.17 -2.27 -5.56
N ILE A 139 1.14 -3.43 -4.92
CA ILE A 139 1.34 -4.72 -5.56
C ILE A 139 0.01 -5.47 -5.52
N ASN A 140 -0.77 -5.43 -6.61
CA ASN A 140 -1.99 -6.23 -6.74
C ASN A 140 -1.66 -7.65 -7.22
N SER A 141 -0.80 -7.73 -8.23
CA SER A 141 -0.28 -8.96 -8.78
C SER A 141 1.05 -8.70 -9.48
N VAL A 142 1.95 -9.67 -9.44
CA VAL A 142 3.20 -9.66 -10.19
C VAL A 142 3.47 -11.07 -10.68
N GLU A 143 3.64 -11.20 -11.99
CA GLU A 143 4.01 -12.46 -12.61
C GLU A 143 5.52 -12.70 -12.45
N ALA A 144 5.89 -13.97 -12.26
CA ALA A 144 7.28 -14.36 -12.20
C ALA A 144 7.99 -14.06 -13.54
N GLY A 145 9.22 -13.55 -13.46
CA GLY A 145 10.01 -13.24 -14.62
C GLY A 145 10.73 -11.91 -14.49
N ASP A 146 11.03 -11.33 -15.64
CA ASP A 146 11.91 -10.18 -15.76
C ASP A 146 11.37 -8.91 -15.06
N GLY A 147 10.05 -8.72 -15.12
CA GLY A 147 9.37 -7.64 -14.41
C GLY A 147 9.47 -7.74 -12.89
N ALA A 148 9.32 -8.94 -12.33
CA ALA A 148 9.47 -9.17 -10.89
C ALA A 148 10.90 -8.87 -10.42
N THR A 149 11.90 -9.29 -11.19
CA THR A 149 13.31 -8.98 -10.93
C THR A 149 13.57 -7.48 -10.94
N ALA A 150 13.02 -6.75 -11.93
CA ALA A 150 13.13 -5.29 -11.98
C ALA A 150 12.50 -4.61 -10.76
N LEU A 151 11.31 -5.07 -10.33
CA LEU A 151 10.64 -4.55 -9.14
C LEU A 151 11.46 -4.83 -7.87
N LEU A 152 12.00 -6.03 -7.70
CA LEU A 152 12.81 -6.37 -6.53
C LEU A 152 14.13 -5.60 -6.50
N SER A 153 14.77 -5.40 -7.66
CA SER A 153 15.96 -4.56 -7.79
C SER A 153 15.67 -3.10 -7.46
N PHE A 154 14.48 -2.61 -7.81
CA PHE A 154 14.04 -1.28 -7.41
C PHE A 154 13.84 -1.22 -5.88
N LEU A 155 13.09 -2.17 -5.31
CA LEU A 155 12.80 -2.20 -3.88
C LEU A 155 14.05 -2.35 -3.02
N SER A 156 15.07 -3.08 -3.46
CA SER A 156 16.33 -3.21 -2.72
C SER A 156 17.10 -1.89 -2.57
N GLY A 157 16.97 -0.97 -3.54
CA GLY A 157 17.58 0.36 -3.46
C GLY A 157 16.89 1.31 -2.50
N TYR A 158 15.57 1.17 -2.31
CA TYR A 158 14.74 2.14 -1.58
C TYR A 158 14.21 1.65 -0.22
N LEU A 159 13.99 0.35 -0.03
CA LEU A 159 13.51 -0.18 1.26
C LEU A 159 14.43 0.18 2.44
N PRO A 160 15.77 0.21 2.31
CA PRO A 160 16.64 0.64 3.42
C PRO A 160 16.53 2.14 3.77
N THR A 161 16.21 2.99 2.80
CA THR A 161 16.25 4.46 2.94
C THR A 161 14.88 5.06 3.26
N GLY A 162 13.82 4.51 2.67
CA GLY A 162 12.44 4.81 3.03
C GLY A 162 11.47 4.62 1.87
N ALA A 163 10.43 3.81 2.09
CA ALA A 163 9.41 3.49 1.11
C ALA A 163 8.13 3.01 1.80
N VAL A 164 7.00 3.16 1.11
CA VAL A 164 5.72 2.54 1.48
C VAL A 164 5.37 1.51 0.41
N VAL A 165 5.17 0.26 0.81
CA VAL A 165 4.78 -0.83 -0.10
C VAL A 165 3.52 -1.49 0.43
N ILE A 166 2.47 -1.51 -0.38
CA ILE A 166 1.19 -2.13 -0.07
C ILE A 166 1.07 -3.38 -0.93
N VAL A 167 1.15 -4.55 -0.31
CA VAL A 167 0.93 -5.83 -0.97
C VAL A 167 -0.50 -6.27 -0.73
N ARG A 168 -1.26 -6.41 -1.81
CA ARG A 168 -2.62 -6.95 -1.80
C ARG A 168 -2.59 -8.40 -2.26
N ASN A 169 -3.69 -9.13 -2.08
CA ASN A 169 -3.81 -10.54 -2.45
C ASN A 169 -2.61 -11.35 -1.94
N ARG A 170 -2.31 -11.22 -0.64
CA ARG A 170 -1.04 -11.60 -0.03
C ARG A 170 -0.58 -13.01 -0.36
N ARG A 171 -1.53 -13.95 -0.49
CA ARG A 171 -1.26 -15.35 -0.84
C ARG A 171 -0.64 -15.50 -2.21
N ASP A 172 -1.12 -14.70 -3.17
CA ASP A 172 -0.64 -14.72 -4.56
C ASP A 172 0.71 -14.00 -4.69
N ASN A 173 0.98 -13.04 -3.80
CA ASN A 173 2.21 -12.23 -3.80
C ASN A 173 3.16 -12.57 -2.64
N GLU A 174 3.03 -13.75 -2.02
CA GLU A 174 3.76 -14.10 -0.79
C GLU A 174 5.28 -14.15 -1.02
N SER A 175 5.74 -14.62 -2.18
CA SER A 175 7.17 -14.63 -2.54
C SER A 175 7.77 -13.22 -2.53
N ILE A 176 7.11 -12.27 -3.19
CA ILE A 176 7.57 -10.88 -3.28
C ILE A 176 7.47 -10.19 -1.92
N LEU A 177 6.41 -10.47 -1.15
CA LEU A 177 6.29 -9.96 0.21
C LEU A 177 7.46 -10.43 1.09
N GLN A 178 7.80 -11.72 1.05
CA GLN A 178 8.91 -12.26 1.82
C GLN A 178 10.26 -11.65 1.41
N GLU A 179 10.49 -11.46 0.11
CA GLU A 179 11.71 -10.79 -0.37
C GLU A 179 11.75 -9.31 0.03
N ALA A 180 10.66 -8.56 -0.08
CA ALA A 180 10.59 -7.18 0.40
C ALA A 180 10.87 -7.08 1.92
N ILE A 181 10.35 -8.03 2.70
CA ILE A 181 10.62 -8.12 4.15
C ILE A 181 12.09 -8.48 4.45
N ARG A 182 12.74 -9.27 3.60
CA ARG A 182 14.18 -9.57 3.71
C ARG A 182 15.03 -8.34 3.42
N LEU A 183 14.67 -7.58 2.38
CA LEU A 183 15.39 -6.38 1.93
C LEU A 183 15.30 -5.22 2.94
N MET A 184 14.23 -5.11 3.72
CA MET A 184 14.14 -4.07 4.75
C MET A 184 15.13 -4.33 5.91
N SER A 185 15.98 -3.37 6.20
CA SER A 185 16.82 -3.36 7.42
C SER A 185 16.07 -2.75 8.62
N ARG A 186 15.17 -1.79 8.34
CA ARG A 186 14.40 -0.98 9.28
C ARG A 186 12.99 -0.78 8.76
N GLY A 187 12.04 -0.40 9.62
CA GLY A 187 10.64 -0.19 9.25
C GLY A 187 9.64 -1.16 9.87
N MET A 188 8.37 -0.97 9.57
CA MET A 188 7.28 -1.71 10.19
C MET A 188 6.42 -2.37 9.14
N VAL A 189 5.97 -3.59 9.42
CA VAL A 189 5.03 -4.33 8.59
C VAL A 189 3.72 -4.45 9.34
N PHE A 190 2.63 -4.01 8.72
CA PHE A 190 1.26 -4.16 9.23
C PHE A 190 0.54 -5.11 8.29
N ALA A 191 0.11 -6.28 8.77
CA ALA A 191 -0.47 -7.29 7.90
C ALA A 191 -1.67 -7.99 8.53
N ASP A 192 -2.61 -8.36 7.66
CA ASP A 192 -3.76 -9.20 7.98
C ASP A 192 -3.65 -10.54 7.21
N ARG A 193 -4.77 -11.22 6.92
CA ARG A 193 -4.76 -12.45 6.11
C ARG A 193 -4.66 -12.20 4.61
N ASP A 194 -4.98 -11.00 4.14
CA ASP A 194 -5.24 -10.71 2.73
C ASP A 194 -4.28 -9.65 2.15
N SER A 195 -3.75 -8.77 2.99
CA SER A 195 -2.90 -7.65 2.62
C SER A 195 -1.78 -7.42 3.63
N ALA A 196 -0.75 -6.69 3.20
CA ALA A 196 0.35 -6.22 4.03
C ALA A 196 0.76 -4.81 3.62
N ILE A 197 1.10 -3.98 4.60
CA ILE A 197 1.63 -2.63 4.40
C ILE A 197 3.02 -2.61 5.05
N ILE A 198 4.03 -2.38 4.23
CA ILE A 198 5.42 -2.18 4.67
C ILE A 198 5.68 -0.69 4.65
N VAL A 199 6.16 -0.17 5.77
CA VAL A 199 6.60 1.22 5.89
C VAL A 199 8.04 1.21 6.36
N THR A 200 8.97 1.59 5.48
CA THR A 200 10.37 1.72 5.85
C THR A 200 10.73 3.18 6.03
N ARG A 201 11.45 3.46 7.12
CA ARG A 201 12.04 4.76 7.45
C ARG A 201 13.27 4.53 8.34
N PRO A 202 14.29 5.41 8.31
CA PRO A 202 15.51 5.25 9.10
C PRO A 202 15.28 5.27 10.62
N ASP A 203 14.25 5.99 11.07
CA ASP A 203 13.88 6.17 12.48
C ASP A 203 12.98 5.04 13.03
N LEU A 204 12.51 4.13 12.18
CA LEU A 204 11.61 3.06 12.59
C LEU A 204 12.37 1.74 12.83
N PRO A 205 12.24 1.11 14.02
CA PRO A 205 12.78 -0.22 14.24
C PRO A 205 12.07 -1.27 13.40
N LYS A 206 12.78 -2.33 13.01
CA LYS A 206 12.20 -3.48 12.29
C LYS A 206 11.18 -4.21 13.17
N GLN A 207 9.89 -4.08 12.87
CA GLN A 207 8.81 -4.69 13.66
C GLN A 207 7.66 -5.19 12.78
N PHE A 208 6.93 -6.19 13.29
CA PHE A 208 5.78 -6.79 12.62
C PHE A 208 4.53 -6.68 13.49
N PHE A 209 3.46 -6.16 12.91
CA PHE A 209 2.18 -5.96 13.54
C PHE A 209 1.10 -6.74 12.78
N LYS A 210 0.34 -7.53 13.51
CA LYS A 210 -0.87 -8.16 12.98
C LYS A 210 -2.06 -7.25 13.25
N VAL A 211 -2.64 -6.72 12.18
CA VAL A 211 -3.70 -5.69 12.20
C VAL A 211 -4.79 -6.09 11.22
N ASP A 212 -6.04 -5.69 11.46
CA ASP A 212 -7.15 -5.93 10.52
C ASP A 212 -7.16 -4.81 9.46
N LEU A 213 -6.89 -5.17 8.19
CA LEU A 213 -6.78 -4.26 7.05
C LEU A 213 -8.04 -4.31 6.18
#